data_AF-A0A9C9JN67-F1
#
_entry.id   AF-A0A9C9JN67-F1
#
_cell.length_a   1.000
_cell.length_b   1.000
_cell.length_c   1.000
_cell.angle_alpha   90.00
_cell.angle_beta   90.00
_cell.angle_gamma   90.00
#
_symmetry.space_group_name_H-M   'P 1'
#
loop_
_entity.id
_entity.type
_entity.pdbx_description
1 polymer ?
#
loop_
_entity_poly.entity_id
_entity_poly.type
_entity_poly.pdbx_seq_one_letter_code
_entity_poly.pdbx_strand_id
1 'polypeptide(L)'
;MLRDAYAELGQLQAAEATGGSTTSIVDAKLIGTGKDDDWNGGAVIVLSAGGASAEGEFGRVSDYADVSGTLTVPEMSAAVESGDLYA
;
A
#
# COMPACT_ATOMS: atom_id res chain seq x y z
N MET A 1 -0.76 -2.31 18.25
CA MET A 1 -1.70 -1.88 19.32
C MET A 1 -2.82 -0.92 18.89
N LEU A 2 -2.79 -0.28 17.71
CA LEU A 2 -3.99 0.35 17.10
C LEU A 2 -4.23 -0.21 15.69
N ARG A 3 -3.16 -0.33 14.88
CA ARG A 3 -3.13 -1.07 13.60
C ARG A 3 -3.73 -2.48 13.74
N ASP A 4 -3.22 -3.25 14.69
CA ASP A 4 -3.68 -4.63 14.92
C ASP A 4 -5.16 -4.68 15.31
N ALA A 5 -5.66 -3.70 16.06
CA ALA A 5 -7.08 -3.62 16.40
C ALA A 5 -7.95 -3.32 15.17
N TYR A 6 -7.54 -2.41 14.28
CA TYR A 6 -8.25 -2.14 13.03
C TYR A 6 -8.19 -3.32 12.04
N ALA A 7 -7.09 -4.07 12.03
CA ALA A 7 -6.94 -5.30 11.26
C ALA A 7 -7.85 -6.41 11.83
N GLU A 8 -7.86 -6.63 13.15
CA GLU A 8 -8.71 -7.62 13.82
C GLU A 8 -10.21 -7.30 13.71
N LEU A 9 -10.58 -6.01 13.71
CA LEU A 9 -11.96 -5.56 13.51
C LEU A 9 -12.43 -5.65 12.05
N GLY A 10 -11.55 -6.04 11.11
CA GLY A 10 -11.86 -6.11 9.68
C GLY A 10 -12.14 -4.75 9.04
N GLN A 11 -11.72 -3.66 9.69
CA GLN A 11 -11.90 -2.29 9.20
C GLN A 11 -10.73 -1.85 8.31
N LEU A 12 -9.60 -2.54 8.38
CA LEU A 12 -8.53 -2.46 7.39
C LEU A 12 -8.72 -3.59 6.36
N GLN A 13 -9.07 -3.22 5.13
CA GLN A 13 -8.99 -4.15 4.01
C GLN A 13 -7.52 -4.29 3.60
N ALA A 14 -6.87 -5.35 4.08
CA ALA A 14 -5.51 -5.67 3.67
C ALA A 14 -5.47 -6.12 2.21
N ALA A 15 -4.58 -5.50 1.45
CA ALA A 15 -4.16 -5.88 0.12
C ALA A 15 -2.72 -6.41 0.16
N GLU A 16 -2.32 -7.12 -0.89
CA GLU A 16 -1.00 -7.73 -1.01
C GLU A 16 -0.28 -7.11 -2.20
N ALA A 17 0.87 -6.49 -1.96
CA ALA A 17 1.69 -5.93 -3.01
C ALA A 17 2.24 -7.05 -3.90
N THR A 18 2.23 -6.82 -5.20
CA THR A 18 2.90 -7.64 -6.23
C THR A 18 4.29 -7.10 -6.60
N GLY A 19 4.69 -5.98 -5.99
CA GLY A 19 5.96 -5.31 -6.16
C GLY A 19 5.89 -3.86 -5.70
N GLY A 20 6.97 -3.11 -5.90
CA GLY A 20 7.03 -1.71 -5.50
C GLY A 20 8.45 -1.20 -5.33
N SER A 21 8.55 -0.06 -4.66
CA SER A 21 9.79 0.64 -4.35
C SER A 21 9.62 1.45 -3.08
N THR A 22 10.63 2.25 -2.73
CA THR A 22 10.51 3.25 -1.65
C THR A 22 9.53 4.38 -2.00
N THR A 23 9.00 4.43 -3.22
CA THR A 23 8.08 5.48 -3.66
C THR A 23 6.80 4.95 -4.29
N SER A 24 6.62 3.63 -4.33
CA SER A 24 5.47 3.03 -5.00
C SER A 24 5.09 1.68 -4.41
N ILE A 25 3.81 1.37 -4.50
CA ILE A 25 3.23 0.07 -4.22
C ILE A 25 2.54 -0.38 -5.50
N VAL A 26 2.86 -1.57 -5.97
CA VAL A 26 2.25 -2.17 -7.16
C VAL A 26 1.38 -3.34 -6.72
N ASP A 27 0.08 -3.25 -6.97
CA ASP A 27 -0.86 -4.36 -6.80
C ASP A 27 -1.61 -4.60 -8.10
N ALA A 28 -1.27 -5.70 -8.79
CA ALA A 28 -1.94 -6.09 -10.03
C ALA A 28 -3.45 -6.32 -9.88
N LYS A 29 -3.96 -6.55 -8.67
CA LYS A 29 -5.40 -6.67 -8.40
C LYS A 29 -6.12 -5.32 -8.44
N LEU A 30 -5.41 -4.20 -8.36
CA LEU A 30 -6.02 -2.87 -8.52
C LEU A 30 -6.34 -2.54 -9.98
N ILE A 31 -5.68 -3.18 -10.94
CA ILE A 31 -5.90 -2.93 -12.38
C ILE A 31 -7.37 -3.09 -12.75
N GLY A 32 -7.98 -2.02 -13.26
CA GLY A 32 -9.38 -1.98 -13.67
C GLY A 32 -10.39 -1.94 -12.53
N THR A 33 -9.95 -1.75 -11.28
CA THR A 33 -10.84 -1.58 -10.11
C THR A 33 -11.20 -0.13 -9.83
N GLY A 34 -10.39 0.81 -10.31
CA GLY A 34 -10.60 2.24 -10.21
C GLY A 34 -10.34 2.95 -11.54
N LYS A 35 -10.04 4.23 -11.47
CA LYS A 35 -9.54 5.07 -12.57
C LYS A 35 -8.29 5.80 -12.12
N ASP A 36 -7.51 6.30 -13.08
CA ASP A 36 -6.37 7.17 -12.78
C ASP A 36 -6.79 8.28 -11.79
N ASP A 37 -5.89 8.59 -10.85
CA ASP A 37 -6.09 9.51 -9.72
C ASP A 37 -7.09 9.07 -8.62
N ASP A 38 -7.74 7.93 -8.74
CA ASP A 38 -8.49 7.38 -7.60
C ASP A 38 -7.54 7.16 -6.41
N TRP A 39 -8.05 7.28 -5.18
CA TRP A 39 -7.27 7.22 -3.93
C TRP A 39 -6.23 8.33 -3.71
N ASN A 40 -6.04 9.28 -4.64
CA ASN A 40 -5.16 10.43 -4.41
C ASN A 40 -5.55 11.20 -3.13
N GLY A 41 -4.55 11.51 -2.31
CA GLY A 41 -4.72 12.12 -0.99
C GLY A 41 -5.12 11.15 0.12
N GLY A 42 -5.45 9.89 -0.22
CA GLY A 42 -5.63 8.79 0.71
C GLY A 42 -4.34 8.43 1.44
N ALA A 43 -4.45 7.58 2.47
CA ALA A 43 -3.31 7.07 3.21
C ALA A 43 -3.15 5.59 2.95
N VAL A 44 -1.90 5.13 2.89
CA VAL A 44 -1.55 3.72 2.91
C VAL A 44 -0.71 3.44 4.14
N ILE A 45 -0.93 2.29 4.77
CA ILE A 45 -0.08 1.74 5.83
C ILE A 45 0.42 0.35 5.45
N VAL A 46 1.71 0.09 5.64
CA VAL A 46 2.29 -1.25 5.49
C VAL A 46 2.01 -2.04 6.78
N LEU A 47 1.26 -3.11 6.64
CA LEU A 47 0.82 -3.97 7.73
C LEU A 47 1.85 -5.05 8.07
N SER A 48 2.49 -5.63 7.05
CA SER A 48 3.47 -6.71 7.18
C SER A 48 4.48 -6.59 6.06
N ALA A 49 5.77 -6.58 6.39
CA ALA A 49 6.86 -6.60 5.41
C ALA A 49 7.94 -7.64 5.78
N GLY A 50 7.52 -8.76 6.40
CA GLY A 50 8.45 -9.81 6.84
C GLY A 50 9.49 -9.34 7.87
N GLY A 51 9.20 -8.29 8.63
CA GLY A 51 10.15 -7.66 9.56
C GLY A 51 11.13 -6.66 8.92
N ALA A 52 10.95 -6.29 7.65
CA ALA A 52 11.69 -5.19 7.02
C ALA A 52 11.27 -3.82 7.58
N SER A 53 12.11 -2.80 7.35
CA SER A 53 11.90 -1.45 7.88
C SER A 53 10.58 -0.81 7.43
N ALA A 54 10.06 -1.18 6.26
CA ALA A 54 8.77 -0.71 5.75
C ALA A 54 7.59 -1.09 6.64
N GLU A 55 7.70 -2.13 7.47
CA GLU A 55 6.58 -2.59 8.28
C GLU A 55 6.13 -1.53 9.31
N GLY A 56 4.87 -1.12 9.21
CA GLY A 56 4.29 -0.09 10.08
C GLY A 56 4.48 1.33 9.58
N GLU A 57 5.20 1.52 8.47
CA GLU A 57 5.26 2.81 7.79
C GLU A 57 3.91 3.16 7.17
N PHE A 58 3.64 4.47 7.09
CA PHE A 58 2.47 5.00 6.41
C PHE A 58 2.86 6.19 5.54
N GLY A 59 2.14 6.37 4.45
CA GLY A 59 2.35 7.47 3.53
C GLY A 59 1.05 7.90 2.87
N ARG A 60 1.07 9.01 2.14
CA ARG A 60 -0.08 9.47 1.36
C ARG A 60 0.08 9.11 -0.10
N VAL A 61 -1.00 8.65 -0.72
CA VAL A 61 -1.05 8.40 -2.15
C VAL A 61 -1.02 9.74 -2.88
N SER A 62 -0.01 9.96 -3.71
CA SER A 62 0.10 11.15 -4.56
C SER A 62 -0.41 10.93 -5.98
N ASP A 63 -0.43 9.67 -6.42
CA ASP A 63 -0.90 9.26 -7.74
C ASP A 63 -1.37 7.80 -7.71
N TYR A 64 -2.34 7.46 -8.55
CA TYR A 64 -2.72 6.09 -8.88
C TYR A 64 -2.83 5.94 -10.40
N ALA A 65 -2.13 4.94 -10.94
CA ALA A 65 -2.19 4.59 -12.35
C ALA A 65 -2.95 3.26 -12.53
N ASP A 66 -4.13 3.33 -13.18
CA ASP A 66 -5.02 2.17 -13.32
C ASP A 66 -4.41 1.06 -14.17
N VAL A 67 -3.74 1.43 -15.25
CA VAL A 67 -3.14 0.49 -16.20
C VAL A 67 -2.09 -0.43 -15.57
N SER A 68 -1.44 0.02 -14.50
CA SER A 68 -0.38 -0.71 -13.82
C SER A 68 -0.71 -1.08 -12.37
N GLY A 69 -1.89 -0.70 -11.85
CA GLY A 69 -2.26 -0.92 -10.46
C GLY A 69 -1.25 -0.31 -9.49
N THR A 70 -0.71 0.85 -9.82
CA THR A 70 0.41 1.46 -9.07
C THR A 70 -0.07 2.63 -8.24
N LEU A 71 0.14 2.56 -6.93
CA LEU A 71 0.01 3.68 -6.01
C LEU A 71 1.38 4.32 -5.84
N THR A 72 1.50 5.61 -6.15
CA THR A 72 2.68 6.40 -5.83
C THR A 72 2.53 6.96 -4.42
N VAL A 73 3.49 6.65 -3.55
CA VAL A 73 3.48 7.06 -2.14
C VAL A 73 4.84 7.67 -1.84
N PRO A 74 4.94 8.99 -1.62
CA PRO A 74 6.25 9.63 -1.45
C PRO A 74 6.95 9.15 -0.17
N GLU A 75 8.15 8.58 -0.37
CA GLU A 75 9.18 8.22 0.62
C GLU A 75 8.76 7.27 1.75
N MET A 76 8.86 5.97 1.47
CA MET A 76 9.06 4.90 2.45
C MET A 76 10.56 4.73 2.74
N SER A 77 10.92 4.34 3.97
CA SER A 77 12.32 4.12 4.35
C SER A 77 12.92 2.83 3.76
N ALA A 78 12.06 1.90 3.33
CA ALA A 78 12.40 0.71 2.57
C ALA A 78 11.37 0.45 1.46
N ALA A 79 11.74 -0.42 0.50
CA ALA A 79 10.82 -0.79 -0.56
C ALA A 79 9.66 -1.63 -0.02
N VAL A 80 8.46 -1.38 -0.54
CA VAL A 80 7.33 -2.32 -0.40
C VAL A 80 7.47 -3.36 -1.50
N GLU A 81 7.78 -4.59 -1.12
CA GLU A 81 8.11 -5.68 -2.04
C GLU A 81 6.89 -6.59 -2.30
N SER A 82 7.04 -7.54 -3.23
CA SER A 82 5.99 -8.52 -3.48
C SER A 82 5.77 -9.40 -2.25
N GLY A 83 4.51 -9.59 -1.85
CA GLY A 83 4.12 -10.35 -0.67
C GLY A 83 3.96 -9.51 0.60
N ASP A 84 4.33 -8.22 0.57
CA ASP A 84 4.04 -7.29 1.65
C ASP A 84 2.55 -6.98 1.70
N LEU A 85 2.02 -6.80 2.92
CA LEU A 85 0.63 -6.43 3.14
C LEU A 85 0.51 -4.94 3.41
N TYR A 86 -0.45 -4.29 2.77
CA TYR A 86 -0.77 -2.89 2.98
C TYR A 86 -2.29 -2.66 3.03
N ALA A 87 -2.72 -1.47 3.41
CA ALA A 87 -4.12 -1.07 3.41
C ALA A 87 -4.30 0.44 3.35
#